data_AF-A0A2X1QJX9-F1
#
_entry.id   AF-A0A2X1QJX9-F1
#
_cell.length_a   1.000
_cell.length_b   1.000
_cell.length_c   1.000
_cell.angle_alpha   90.00
_cell.angle_beta   90.00
_cell.angle_gamma   90.00
#
_symmetry.space_group_name_H-M   'P 1'
#
loop_
_entity.id
_entity.type
_entity.pdbx_description
1 polymer ?
#
loop_
_entity_poly.entity_id
_entity_poly.type
_entity_poly.pdbx_seq_one_letter_code
_entity_poly.pdbx_strand_id
1 'polypeptide(L)'
;MQNSGDTFSLTYFSDHGLAFKERGKEVQYLAHDDKFQQNFQVPFMVLSSDDKAHKVIKAQRSANDFLSFFSQWTGIQAAEITPRYRFISEQKGRSGVHHQLPAAEGGLRSPRYR
;
A
#
# COMPACT_ATOMS: atom_id res chain seq x y z
N MET A 1 -5.55 22.29 13.59
CA MET A 1 -4.14 21.91 13.34
C MET A 1 -3.35 23.02 12.65
N GLN A 2 -3.95 23.86 11.80
CA GLN A 2 -3.41 25.20 11.57
C GLN A 2 -3.82 26.10 12.77
N ASN A 3 -2.92 26.94 13.28
CA ASN A 3 -3.06 27.91 14.39
C ASN A 3 -2.70 27.54 15.85
N SER A 4 -2.10 26.39 16.20
CA SER A 4 -1.58 26.23 17.59
C SER A 4 -0.13 26.69 17.77
N GLY A 5 0.66 26.78 16.69
CA GLY A 5 2.10 27.01 16.76
C GLY A 5 2.91 25.73 17.04
N ASP A 6 2.24 24.60 17.26
CA ASP A 6 2.90 23.33 17.54
C ASP A 6 3.49 22.72 16.27
N THR A 7 4.66 22.09 16.42
CA THR A 7 5.26 21.28 15.36
C THR A 7 4.61 19.89 15.32
N PHE A 8 4.48 19.33 14.12
CA PHE A 8 3.89 17.99 13.96
C PHE A 8 4.61 17.20 12.88
N SER A 9 4.46 15.88 12.98
CA SER A 9 4.84 14.90 11.98
C SER A 9 3.76 13.84 11.93
N LEU A 10 3.23 13.57 10.74
CA LEU A 10 2.13 12.65 10.50
C LEU A 10 2.50 11.71 9.37
N THR A 11 2.42 10.41 9.62
CA THR A 11 2.37 9.39 8.58
C THR A 11 0.96 8.83 8.54
N TYR A 12 0.37 8.79 7.35
CA TYR A 12 -0.92 8.16 7.07
C TYR A 12 -0.72 7.04 6.06
N PHE A 13 -1.28 5.88 6.35
CA PHE A 13 -1.41 4.80 5.39
C PHE A 13 -2.70 4.02 5.64
N SER A 14 -3.18 3.35 4.61
CA SER A 14 -4.28 2.40 4.73
C SER A 14 -3.72 0.97 4.66
N ASP A 15 -4.29 0.05 5.43
CA ASP A 15 -3.96 -1.37 5.41
C ASP A 15 -4.58 -2.09 4.20
N HIS A 16 -5.74 -1.63 3.74
CA HIS A 16 -6.52 -2.26 2.68
C HIS A 16 -7.19 -1.24 1.73
N GLY A 17 -7.16 -1.53 0.42
CA GLY A 17 -7.90 -0.76 -0.58
C GLY A 17 -9.39 -1.12 -0.65
N LEU A 18 -10.17 -0.28 -1.33
CA LEU A 18 -11.57 -0.57 -1.66
C LEU A 18 -11.65 -1.07 -3.12
N ALA A 19 -12.24 -2.25 -3.32
CA ALA A 19 -12.42 -2.82 -4.66
C ALA A 19 -13.81 -2.44 -5.16
N PHE A 20 -13.86 -1.71 -6.27
CA PHE A 20 -15.12 -1.50 -6.98
C PHE A 20 -15.42 -2.74 -7.83
N LYS A 21 -16.46 -3.51 -7.49
CA LYS A 21 -17.06 -4.47 -8.44
C LYS A 21 -18.06 -3.70 -9.31
N GLU A 22 -17.89 -3.79 -10.63
CA GLU A 22 -18.82 -3.29 -11.67
C GLU A 22 -18.92 -1.76 -11.85
N ARG A 23 -17.82 -1.12 -12.27
CA ARG A 23 -17.82 0.29 -12.75
C ARG A 23 -18.83 0.46 -13.89
N GLY A 24 -19.97 1.13 -13.63
CA GLY A 24 -20.93 1.55 -14.66
C GLY A 24 -22.33 0.92 -14.64
N LYS A 25 -22.77 0.28 -13.53
CA LYS A 25 -24.15 -0.22 -13.38
C LYS A 25 -24.94 0.54 -12.29
N GLU A 26 -26.27 0.44 -12.35
CA GLU A 26 -27.24 1.18 -11.51
C GLU A 26 -27.10 0.94 -10.00
N VAL A 27 -26.50 -0.19 -9.58
CA VAL A 27 -26.26 -0.48 -8.17
C VAL A 27 -24.78 -0.77 -7.94
N GLN A 28 -24.10 0.20 -7.32
CA GLN A 28 -22.70 0.11 -6.95
C GLN A 28 -22.61 -0.44 -5.52
N TYR A 29 -21.93 -1.57 -5.34
CA TYR A 29 -21.70 -2.15 -4.02
C TYR A 29 -20.21 -2.05 -3.66
N LEU A 30 -19.93 -1.50 -2.47
CA LEU A 30 -18.63 -1.60 -1.82
C LEU A 30 -18.54 -2.98 -1.17
N ALA A 31 -17.78 -3.90 -1.75
CA ALA A 31 -17.56 -5.21 -1.15
C ALA A 31 -16.09 -5.34 -0.72
N HIS A 32 -15.87 -5.68 0.55
CA HIS A 32 -14.64 -6.35 0.97
C HIS A 32 -14.77 -7.81 0.51
N ASP A 33 -13.91 -8.25 -0.40
CA ASP A 33 -13.79 -9.65 -0.78
C ASP A 33 -12.29 -9.93 -0.93
N ASP A 34 -11.77 -10.82 -0.08
CA ASP A 34 -10.33 -11.09 0.10
C ASP A 34 -9.72 -11.86 -1.09
N LYS A 35 -10.45 -11.95 -2.21
CA LYS A 35 -10.14 -12.81 -3.36
C LYS A 35 -9.59 -12.10 -4.60
N PHE A 36 -9.50 -10.76 -4.66
CA PHE A 36 -8.98 -10.07 -5.84
C PHE A 36 -7.89 -9.02 -5.52
N GLN A 37 -6.72 -9.18 -6.17
CA GLN A 37 -5.51 -8.35 -6.05
C GLN A 37 -5.65 -6.86 -6.45
N GLN A 38 -6.85 -6.39 -6.79
CA GLN A 38 -7.09 -4.97 -7.11
C GLN A 38 -7.04 -4.05 -5.86
N ASN A 39 -6.82 -4.61 -4.66
CA ASN A 39 -6.96 -3.93 -3.36
C ASN A 39 -5.66 -3.59 -2.61
N PHE A 40 -4.48 -3.77 -3.20
CA PHE A 40 -3.21 -3.57 -2.48
C PHE A 40 -2.52 -2.23 -2.78
N GLN A 41 -3.09 -1.40 -3.64
CA GLN A 41 -2.64 -0.02 -3.84
C GLN A 41 -3.37 0.90 -2.86
N VAL A 42 -2.73 1.14 -1.73
CA VAL A 42 -3.23 1.96 -0.63
C VAL A 42 -2.50 3.30 -0.60
N PRO A 43 -3.16 4.40 -0.18
CA PRO A 43 -2.47 5.67 0.03
C PRO A 43 -1.39 5.53 1.10
N PHE A 44 -0.25 6.18 0.87
CA PHE A 44 0.81 6.37 1.86
C PHE A 44 1.28 7.83 1.76
N MET A 45 1.17 8.57 2.85
CA MET A 45 1.50 10.00 2.92
C MET A 45 2.31 10.30 4.17
N VAL A 46 3.28 11.20 4.02
CA VAL A 46 4.06 11.77 5.13
C VAL A 46 3.89 13.28 5.05
N LEU A 47 3.59 13.89 6.18
CA LEU A 47 3.33 15.32 6.32
C LEU A 47 4.05 15.84 7.56
N SER A 48 4.65 17.01 7.47
CA SER A 48 5.27 17.70 8.59
C SER A 48 4.87 19.18 8.62
N SER A 49 4.94 19.81 9.79
CA SER A 49 4.67 21.25 9.94
C SER A 49 5.66 22.13 9.18
N ASP A 50 6.85 21.60 8.86
CA ASP A 50 7.95 22.30 8.18
C ASP A 50 8.13 21.89 6.71
N ASP A 51 7.23 21.08 6.15
CA ASP A 51 7.22 20.74 4.73
C ASP A 51 7.07 22.00 3.86
N LYS A 52 8.05 22.24 2.98
CA LYS A 52 8.07 23.41 2.09
C LYS A 52 7.61 23.12 0.66
N ALA A 53 7.46 21.84 0.32
CA ALA A 53 7.12 21.40 -1.03
C ALA A 53 6.37 20.08 -1.01
N HIS A 54 5.40 19.96 -1.93
CA HIS A 54 4.72 18.69 -2.19
C HIS A 54 5.55 17.86 -3.19
N LYS A 55 5.88 16.62 -2.81
CA LYS A 55 6.61 15.67 -3.67
C LYS A 55 5.80 14.39 -3.84
N VAL A 56 5.54 14.03 -5.10
CA VAL A 56 4.95 12.74 -5.46
C VAL A 56 6.07 11.77 -5.83
N ILE A 57 6.13 10.63 -5.15
CA ILE A 57 7.08 9.54 -5.46
C ILE A 57 6.34 8.45 -6.22
N LYS A 58 6.81 8.11 -7.41
CA LYS A 58 6.19 7.07 -8.27
C LYS A 58 6.78 5.68 -8.08
N ALA A 59 7.93 5.59 -7.39
CA ALA A 59 8.55 4.32 -7.07
C ALA A 59 7.64 3.47 -6.17
N GLN A 60 7.42 2.21 -6.57
CA GLN A 60 6.59 1.27 -5.84
C GLN A 60 7.16 0.97 -4.44
N ARG A 61 6.28 0.84 -3.45
CA ARG A 61 6.62 0.53 -2.06
C ARG A 61 5.79 -0.65 -1.57
N SER A 62 6.40 -1.50 -0.76
CA SER A 62 5.73 -2.59 -0.08
C SER A 62 5.47 -2.19 1.37
N ALA A 63 4.30 -2.55 1.91
CA ALA A 63 4.02 -2.45 3.34
C ALA A 63 5.04 -3.25 4.19
N ASN A 64 5.64 -4.30 3.63
CA ASN A 64 6.69 -5.08 4.30
C ASN A 64 7.96 -4.26 4.57
N ASP A 65 8.17 -3.16 3.84
CA ASP A 65 9.30 -2.26 4.03
C ASP A 65 8.98 -1.14 5.05
N PHE A 66 7.83 -1.15 5.73
CA PHE A 66 7.41 -0.09 6.65
C PHE A 66 8.39 0.13 7.80
N LEU A 67 8.99 -0.93 8.38
CA LEU A 67 10.01 -0.75 9.43
C LEU A 67 11.29 -0.07 8.90
N SER A 68 11.64 -0.29 7.62
CA SER A 68 12.73 0.43 6.97
C SER A 68 12.37 1.91 6.75
N PHE A 69 11.13 2.21 6.39
CA PHE A 69 10.63 3.59 6.35
C PHE A 69 10.73 4.25 7.72
N PHE A 70 10.14 3.62 8.75
CA PHE A 70 9.97 4.20 10.07
C PHE A 70 11.32 4.51 10.72
N SER A 71 12.28 3.58 10.62
CA SER A 71 13.66 3.80 11.10
C SER A 71 14.34 4.97 10.38
N GLN A 72 14.28 5.03 9.05
CA GLN A 72 14.86 6.15 8.28
C GLN A 72 14.22 7.49 8.61
N TRP A 73 12.90 7.51 8.78
CA TRP A 73 12.14 8.74 9.00
C TRP A 73 12.35 9.30 10.42
N THR A 74 12.47 8.42 11.42
CA THR A 74 12.69 8.81 12.82
C THR A 74 14.16 8.93 13.22
N GLY A 75 15.08 8.42 12.38
CA GLY A 75 16.51 8.36 12.70
C GLY A 75 16.91 7.20 13.63
N ILE A 76 15.98 6.28 13.95
CA ILE A 76 16.27 5.09 14.76
C ILE A 76 17.21 4.15 14.01
N GLN A 77 18.21 3.64 14.72
CA GLN A 77 19.13 2.62 14.23
C GLN A 77 19.01 1.37 15.09
N ALA A 78 18.91 0.21 14.45
CA ALA A 78 18.88 -1.10 15.09
C ALA A 78 19.59 -2.10 14.19
N ALA A 79 20.34 -3.04 14.77
CA ALA A 79 21.12 -4.02 14.00
C ALA A 79 20.22 -4.93 13.13
N GLU A 80 19.00 -5.17 13.58
CA GLU A 80 17.99 -6.00 12.94
C GLU A 80 17.29 -5.31 11.76
N ILE A 81 17.40 -3.98 11.68
CA ILE A 81 16.77 -3.18 10.63
C ILE A 81 17.86 -2.71 9.67
N THR A 82 18.00 -3.42 8.55
CA THR A 82 18.92 -3.04 7.47
C THR A 82 18.12 -2.58 6.24
N PRO A 83 17.93 -1.26 6.05
CA PRO A 83 17.19 -0.76 4.90
C PRO A 83 17.90 -1.08 3.59
N ARG A 84 17.18 -1.67 2.64
CA ARG A 84 17.72 -2.05 1.32
C ARG A 84 17.78 -0.88 0.33
N TYR A 85 17.02 0.17 0.59
CA TYR A 85 16.91 1.38 -0.22
C TYR A 85 16.39 2.54 0.63
N ARG A 86 16.53 3.78 0.14
CA ARG A 86 15.89 4.94 0.78
C ARG A 86 14.40 4.94 0.49
N PHE A 87 13.56 4.77 1.50
CA PHE A 87 12.12 4.59 1.33
C PHE A 87 11.46 5.83 0.70
N ILE A 88 11.68 7.02 1.28
CA ILE A 88 11.21 8.31 0.71
C ILE A 88 12.17 8.76 -0.40
N SER A 89 12.12 8.10 -1.57
CA SER A 89 12.94 8.44 -2.74
C SER A 89 12.39 7.84 -4.04
N GLU A 90 12.97 8.17 -5.19
CA GLU A 90 12.68 7.50 -6.48
C GLU A 90 13.50 6.22 -6.69
N GLN A 91 14.28 5.77 -5.69
CA GLN A 91 15.00 4.51 -5.78
C GLN A 91 14.00 3.36 -5.93
N LYS A 92 14.22 2.52 -6.96
CA LYS A 92 13.42 1.31 -7.16
C LYS A 92 13.65 0.36 -5.97
N GLY A 93 12.57 0.00 -5.28
CA GLY A 93 12.61 -1.14 -4.37
C GLY A 93 12.88 -2.41 -5.18
N ARG A 94 13.59 -3.38 -4.59
CA ARG A 94 13.59 -4.73 -5.19
C ARG A 94 12.16 -5.23 -5.12
N SER A 95 11.54 -5.55 -6.26
CA SER A 95 10.24 -6.20 -6.29
C SER A 95 10.29 -7.44 -5.41
N GLY A 96 9.71 -7.36 -4.22
CA GLY A 96 9.37 -8.55 -3.46
C GLY A 96 8.48 -9.39 -4.37
N VAL A 97 8.81 -10.68 -4.47
CA VAL A 97 8.04 -11.68 -5.21
C VAL A 97 6.56 -11.43 -4.93
N HIS A 98 5.81 -10.95 -5.94
CA HIS A 98 4.36 -10.98 -5.90
C HIS A 98 4.02 -12.44 -5.57
N HIS A 99 3.44 -12.72 -4.40
CA HIS A 99 2.69 -13.96 -4.23
C HIS A 99 1.49 -13.85 -5.18
N GLN A 100 1.73 -14.19 -6.43
CA GLN A 100 0.70 -14.56 -7.37
C GLN A 100 0.09 -15.82 -6.77
N LEU A 101 -1.02 -15.68 -6.05
CA LEU A 101 -1.85 -16.83 -5.73
C LEU A 101 -2.13 -17.54 -7.05
N PRO A 102 -1.92 -18.87 -7.16
CA PRO A 102 -2.22 -19.60 -8.37
C PRO A 102 -3.69 -19.34 -8.71
N ALA A 103 -3.96 -19.01 -9.97
CA ALA A 103 -5.33 -18.94 -10.47
C ALA A 103 -6.02 -20.26 -10.10
N ALA A 104 -7.14 -20.16 -9.38
CA ALA A 104 -7.98 -21.31 -9.14
C ALA A 104 -8.48 -21.79 -10.52
N GLU A 105 -7.86 -22.85 -11.05
CA GLU A 105 -8.41 -23.60 -12.17
C GLU A 105 -9.66 -24.35 -11.68
N GLY A 106 -10.76 -23.60 -11.55
CA GLY A 106 -12.09 -24.14 -11.35
C GLY A 106 -12.63 -24.64 -12.70
N GLY A 107 -12.18 -25.81 -13.14
CA GLY A 107 -12.80 -26.54 -14.23
C GLY A 107 -14.22 -26.97 -13.83
N LEU A 108 -15.23 -26.20 -14.23
CA LEU A 108 -16.63 -26.63 -14.20
C LEU A 108 -16.80 -27.84 -15.11
N ARG A 109 -16.75 -29.04 -14.53
CA ARG A 109 -17.29 -30.25 -15.18
C ARG A 109 -18.79 -30.28 -14.97
N SER A 110 -19.54 -30.07 -16.05
CA SER A 110 -20.99 -30.26 -16.10
C SER A 110 -21.38 -31.70 -15.73
N PRO A 111 -22.43 -31.93 -14.93
CA PRO A 111 -22.94 -33.28 -14.71
C PRO A 111 -23.72 -33.73 -15.95
N ARG A 112 -23.35 -34.89 -16.52
CA ARG A 112 -24.20 -35.60 -17.48
C ARG A 112 -25.30 -36.32 -16.70
N TYR A 113 -26.54 -35.94 -16.91
CA TYR A 113 -27.69 -36.79 -16.59
C TYR A 113 -27.75 -37.93 -17.60
N ARG A 114 -27.92 -39.15 -17.08
CA ARG A 114 -28.33 -40.34 -17.83
C ARG A 114 -29.83 -40.52 -17.66
#